data_AF-A0A480BXT1-F1
#
_entry.id   AF-A0A480BXT1-F1
#
_cell.length_a   1.000
_cell.length_b   1.000
_cell.length_c   1.000
_cell.angle_alpha   90.00
_cell.angle_beta   90.00
_cell.angle_gamma   90.00
#
_symmetry.space_group_name_H-M   'P 1'
#
loop_
_entity.id
_entity.type
_entity.pdbx_description
1 polymer ?
#
loop_
_entity_poly.entity_id
_entity_poly.type
_entity_poly.pdbx_seq_one_letter_code
_entity_poly.pdbx_strand_id
1 'polypeptide(L)'
;MDFASLLQMMVEQNSSDLFVTAGVAPSIKTHGVVKPACEEKFNSEQAREMCYGIMNERQRTQLENTFECQFAISARGIGRFRVSTFIQRGNVGMVVRKIETHIPTLEDLQVPMVLKDISMIKRGLALMVGGTGTGKSTTLAAMVGHRNHNSTGHIITIEDPIEYIFEDKKATINQR
;
A
#
# COMPACT_ATOMS: atom_id res chain seq x y z
N MET A 1 -8.14 -12.27 18.63
CA MET A 1 -8.17 -12.21 17.14
C MET A 1 -6.78 -11.84 16.66
N ASP A 2 -6.21 -12.57 15.70
CA ASP A 2 -4.85 -12.29 15.20
C ASP A 2 -4.86 -11.25 14.06
N PHE A 3 -3.68 -10.73 13.73
CA PHE A 3 -3.53 -9.71 12.71
C PHE A 3 -3.84 -10.22 11.29
N ALA A 4 -3.51 -11.48 10.98
CA ALA A 4 -3.78 -12.07 9.68
C ALA A 4 -5.29 -12.16 9.39
N SER A 5 -6.10 -12.53 10.40
CA SER A 5 -7.56 -12.56 10.29
C SER A 5 -8.15 -11.17 10.01
N LEU A 6 -7.60 -10.12 10.61
CA LEU A 6 -8.02 -8.74 10.33
C LEU A 6 -7.73 -8.35 8.87
N LEU A 7 -6.55 -8.70 8.35
CA LEU A 7 -6.20 -8.44 6.95
C LEU A 7 -7.09 -9.24 5.99
N GLN A 8 -7.41 -10.50 6.32
CA GLN A 8 -8.30 -11.31 5.51
C GLN A 8 -9.70 -10.69 5.45
N MET A 9 -10.25 -10.25 6.58
CA MET A 9 -11.52 -9.52 6.61
C MET A 9 -11.48 -8.23 5.80
N MET A 10 -10.38 -7.48 5.83
CA MET A 10 -10.24 -6.29 4.98
C MET A 10 -10.42 -6.64 3.50
N VAL A 11 -9.79 -7.73 3.04
CA VAL A 11 -9.83 -8.14 1.64
C VAL A 11 -11.22 -8.68 1.27
N GLU A 12 -11.79 -9.56 2.08
CA GLU A 12 -13.12 -10.13 1.86
C GLU A 12 -14.22 -9.07 1.81
N GLN A 13 -14.11 -8.03 2.63
CA GLN A 13 -15.08 -6.94 2.68
C GLN A 13 -14.73 -5.77 1.75
N ASN A 14 -13.69 -5.87 0.91
CA ASN A 14 -13.19 -4.77 0.07
C ASN A 14 -12.99 -3.45 0.85
N SER A 15 -12.42 -3.55 2.05
CA SER A 15 -12.13 -2.42 2.92
C SER A 15 -10.85 -1.71 2.50
N SER A 16 -10.85 -0.38 2.57
CA SER A 16 -9.70 0.45 2.19
C SER A 16 -8.66 0.54 3.30
N ASP A 17 -9.12 0.62 4.56
CA ASP A 17 -8.28 0.89 5.72
C ASP A 17 -8.66 -0.03 6.89
N LEU A 18 -7.68 -0.37 7.73
CA LEU A 18 -7.82 -0.96 9.05
C LEU A 18 -7.14 -0.04 10.06
N PHE A 19 -7.83 0.21 11.17
CA PHE A 19 -7.37 1.02 12.29
C PHE A 19 -7.21 0.13 13.50
N VAL A 20 -6.04 0.20 14.14
CA VAL A 20 -5.74 -0.47 15.40
C VAL A 20 -5.24 0.56 16.38
N THR A 21 -5.93 0.72 17.51
CA THR A 21 -5.47 1.61 18.58
C THR A 21 -6.10 1.24 19.93
N ALA A 22 -5.46 1.67 21.02
CA ALA A 22 -5.90 1.38 22.37
C ALA A 22 -7.24 2.05 22.71
N GLY A 23 -8.06 1.36 23.50
CA GLY A 23 -9.34 1.83 24.03
C GLY A 23 -10.54 1.63 23.11
N VAL A 24 -10.33 1.12 21.88
CA VAL A 24 -11.39 0.84 20.90
C VAL A 24 -11.17 -0.51 20.25
N ALA A 25 -12.22 -1.06 19.64
CA ALA A 25 -12.09 -2.26 18.83
C ALA A 25 -11.38 -1.93 17.51
N PRO A 26 -10.52 -2.83 16.99
CA PRO A 26 -10.02 -2.75 15.63
C PRO A 26 -11.16 -2.48 14.66
N SER A 27 -10.97 -1.53 13.75
CA SER A 27 -12.03 -1.05 12.89
C SER A 27 -11.57 -1.02 11.44
N ILE A 28 -12.44 -1.38 10.52
CA ILE A 28 -12.19 -1.35 9.08
C ILE A 28 -13.05 -0.28 8.43
N LYS A 29 -12.53 0.32 7.35
CA LYS A 29 -13.24 1.30 6.54
C LYS A 29 -13.68 0.68 5.23
N THR A 30 -14.99 0.63 5.01
CA THR A 30 -15.58 0.08 3.78
C THR A 30 -16.48 1.14 3.18
N HIS A 31 -16.27 1.50 1.91
CA HIS A 31 -17.03 2.53 1.20
C HIS A 31 -17.17 3.86 1.98
N GLY A 32 -16.10 4.30 2.64
CA GLY A 32 -16.09 5.55 3.41
C GLY A 32 -16.57 5.42 4.86
N VAL A 33 -17.21 4.32 5.24
CA VAL A 33 -17.78 4.11 6.58
C VAL A 33 -16.85 3.25 7.42
N VAL A 34 -16.54 3.70 8.64
CA VAL A 34 -15.72 2.95 9.60
C VAL A 34 -16.63 2.09 10.46
N LYS A 35 -16.34 0.79 10.56
CA LYS A 35 -17.06 -0.18 11.38
C LYS A 35 -16.07 -1.03 12.19
N PRO A 36 -16.43 -1.44 13.42
CA PRO A 36 -15.63 -2.41 14.17
C PRO A 36 -15.51 -3.73 13.41
N ALA A 37 -14.29 -4.29 13.37
CA ALA A 37 -14.02 -5.62 12.84
C ALA A 37 -14.30 -6.73 13.87
N CYS A 38 -14.33 -6.38 15.16
CA CYS A 38 -14.75 -7.24 16.25
C CYS A 38 -15.40 -6.42 17.37
N GLU A 39 -15.99 -7.09 18.36
CA GLU A 39 -16.60 -6.44 19.52
C GLU A 39 -15.58 -6.10 20.62
N GLU A 40 -14.50 -6.88 20.72
CA GLU A 40 -13.50 -6.74 21.77
C GLU A 40 -12.65 -5.48 21.55
N LYS A 41 -12.61 -4.62 22.57
CA LYS A 41 -11.75 -3.44 22.58
C LYS A 41 -10.33 -3.83 22.94
N PHE A 42 -9.37 -3.29 22.21
CA PHE A 42 -7.97 -3.50 22.55
C PHE A 42 -7.55 -2.60 23.69
N ASN A 43 -6.90 -3.16 24.69
CA ASN A 43 -6.15 -2.38 25.67
C ASN A 43 -4.80 -1.91 25.08
N SER A 44 -4.06 -1.12 25.85
CA SER A 44 -2.76 -0.56 25.43
C SER A 44 -1.72 -1.61 25.08
N GLU A 45 -1.69 -2.72 25.82
CA GLU A 45 -0.74 -3.81 25.63
C GLU A 45 -1.06 -4.61 24.36
N GLN A 46 -2.33 -5.00 24.17
CA GLN A 46 -2.80 -5.70 22.97
C GLN A 46 -2.53 -4.90 21.69
N ALA A 47 -2.81 -3.59 21.69
CA ALA A 47 -2.53 -2.72 20.55
C ALA A 47 -1.02 -2.63 20.28
N ARG A 48 -0.20 -2.51 21.33
CA ARG A 48 1.27 -2.46 21.23
C ARG A 48 1.82 -3.77 20.67
N GLU A 49 1.43 -4.92 21.22
CA GLU A 49 1.86 -6.24 20.76
C GLU A 49 1.54 -6.44 19.28
N MET A 50 0.33 -6.08 18.85
CA MET A 50 -0.05 -6.22 17.44
C MET A 50 0.79 -5.32 16.52
N CYS A 51 1.03 -4.06 16.90
CA CYS A 51 1.84 -3.14 16.09
C CYS A 51 3.31 -3.59 16.01
N TYR A 52 3.90 -3.99 17.14
CA TYR A 52 5.30 -4.42 17.19
C TYR A 52 5.52 -5.79 16.54
N GLY A 53 4.52 -6.67 16.57
CA GLY A 53 4.57 -8.02 16.01
C GLY A 53 4.78 -8.05 14.49
N ILE A 54 4.42 -6.97 13.80
CA ILE A 54 4.57 -6.85 12.34
C ILE A 54 5.82 -6.05 11.92
N MET A 55 6.61 -5.57 12.88
CA MET A 55 7.81 -4.77 12.65
C MET A 55 9.09 -5.58 12.82
N ASN A 56 10.09 -5.28 11.98
CA ASN A 56 11.49 -5.66 12.24
C ASN A 56 12.17 -4.69 13.22
N GLU A 57 13.37 -5.05 13.69
CA GLU A 57 14.12 -4.24 14.67
C GLU A 57 14.36 -2.80 14.20
N ARG A 58 14.73 -2.60 12.93
CA ARG A 58 14.96 -1.25 12.38
C ARG A 58 13.71 -0.38 12.47
N GLN A 59 12.54 -0.94 12.15
CA GLN A 59 11.25 -0.24 12.22
C GLN A 59 10.84 0.06 13.66
N ARG A 60 11.07 -0.88 14.59
CA ARG A 60 10.82 -0.67 16.03
C ARG A 60 11.67 0.49 16.57
N THR A 61 12.97 0.46 16.30
CA THR A 61 13.89 1.55 16.67
C THR A 61 13.47 2.88 16.06
N GLN A 62 13.02 2.88 14.80
CA GLN A 62 12.52 4.09 14.15
C GLN A 62 11.27 4.65 14.86
N LEU A 63 10.28 3.79 15.16
CA LEU A 63 9.07 4.19 15.89
C LEU A 63 9.41 4.76 17.27
N GLU A 64 10.35 4.15 17.99
CA GLU A 64 10.74 4.59 19.33
C GLU A 64 11.46 5.94 19.33
N ASN A 65 12.28 6.19 18.30
CA ASN A 65 13.05 7.43 18.18
C ASN A 65 12.25 8.59 17.56
N THR A 66 11.33 8.30 16.64
CA THR A 66 10.64 9.32 15.84
C THR A 66 9.13 9.39 16.09
N PHE A 67 8.59 8.47 16.89
CA PHE A 67 7.16 8.31 17.19
C PHE A 67 6.27 7.98 15.99
N GLU A 68 6.86 7.70 14.83
CA GLU A 68 6.18 7.19 13.65
C GLU A 68 7.05 6.20 12.86
N CYS A 69 6.42 5.30 12.11
CA CYS A 69 7.11 4.46 11.15
C CYS A 69 6.17 4.09 10.01
N GLN A 70 6.69 4.10 8.79
CA GLN A 70 5.97 3.77 7.56
C GLN A 70 6.66 2.57 6.91
N PHE A 71 5.90 1.54 6.54
CA PHE A 71 6.44 0.38 5.85
C PHE A 71 5.35 -0.37 5.08
N ALA A 72 5.75 -1.37 4.31
CA ALA A 72 4.83 -2.27 3.63
C ALA A 72 5.02 -3.70 4.14
N ILE A 73 3.93 -4.46 4.17
CA ILE A 73 3.90 -5.89 4.52
C ILE A 73 3.26 -6.69 3.38
N SER A 74 3.66 -7.97 3.28
CA SER A 74 3.08 -8.93 2.36
C SER A 74 2.54 -10.13 3.13
N ALA A 75 1.23 -10.32 3.08
CA ALA A 75 0.55 -11.45 3.69
C ALA A 75 0.22 -12.47 2.60
N ARG A 76 0.90 -13.62 2.64
CA ARG A 76 0.80 -14.66 1.62
C ARG A 76 -0.66 -15.12 1.47
N GLY A 77 -1.18 -15.06 0.25
CA GLY A 77 -2.56 -15.46 -0.07
C GLY A 77 -3.64 -14.43 0.31
N ILE A 78 -3.28 -13.32 0.96
CA ILE A 78 -4.22 -12.26 1.37
C ILE A 78 -3.98 -11.00 0.54
N GLY A 79 -2.76 -10.49 0.50
CA GLY A 79 -2.42 -9.28 -0.24
C GLY A 79 -1.26 -8.51 0.34
N ARG A 80 -1.04 -7.29 -0.17
CA ARG A 80 -0.02 -6.37 0.32
C ARG A 80 -0.66 -5.13 0.91
N PHE A 81 0.01 -4.59 1.92
CA PHE A 81 -0.53 -3.51 2.71
C PHE A 81 0.55 -2.50 3.07
N ARG A 82 0.19 -1.22 3.07
CA ARG A 82 1.00 -0.15 3.63
C ARG A 82 0.57 0.04 5.07
N VAL A 83 1.53 0.12 5.97
CA VAL A 83 1.33 0.29 7.40
C VAL A 83 1.93 1.61 7.82
N SER A 84 1.12 2.41 8.50
CA SER A 84 1.51 3.63 9.19
C SER A 84 1.35 3.41 10.68
N THR A 85 2.44 3.30 11.43
CA THR A 85 2.40 3.17 12.89
C THR A 85 2.82 4.46 13.56
N PHE A 86 2.23 4.76 14.71
CA PHE A 86 2.42 6.03 15.42
C PHE A 86 2.19 5.88 16.91
N ILE A 87 2.66 6.84 17.70
CA ILE A 87 2.34 6.96 19.12
C ILE A 87 1.32 8.09 19.31
N GLN A 88 0.17 7.79 19.93
CA GLN A 88 -0.83 8.78 20.33
C GLN A 88 -1.14 8.68 21.82
N ARG A 89 -1.05 9.80 22.54
CA ARG A 89 -1.36 9.87 23.99
C ARG A 89 -0.67 8.73 24.79
N GLY A 90 0.59 8.44 24.45
CA GLY A 90 1.38 7.36 25.07
C GLY A 90 1.07 5.93 24.61
N ASN A 91 0.14 5.74 23.67
CA ASN A 91 -0.27 4.43 23.15
C ASN A 91 0.13 4.26 21.70
N VAL A 92 0.55 3.04 21.34
CA VAL A 92 0.91 2.70 19.97
C VAL A 92 -0.36 2.40 19.17
N GLY A 93 -0.43 2.90 17.95
CA GLY A 93 -1.49 2.60 17.00
C GLY A 93 -0.95 2.41 15.60
N MET A 94 -1.80 1.88 14.73
CA MET A 94 -1.50 1.76 13.31
C MET A 94 -2.72 1.97 12.43
N VAL A 95 -2.45 2.45 11.22
CA VAL A 95 -3.36 2.40 10.08
C VAL A 95 -2.75 1.50 9.03
N VAL A 96 -3.51 0.52 8.58
CA VAL A 96 -3.13 -0.40 7.50
C VAL A 96 -4.01 -0.09 6.29
N ARG A 97 -3.40 0.08 5.12
CA ARG A 97 -4.11 0.33 3.86
C ARG A 97 -3.76 -0.75 2.86
N LYS A 98 -4.76 -1.25 2.12
CA LYS A 98 -4.53 -2.21 1.04
C LYS A 98 -3.69 -1.55 -0.07
N ILE A 99 -2.69 -2.27 -0.55
CA ILE A 99 -1.90 -1.92 -1.74
C ILE A 99 -2.53 -2.64 -2.92
N GLU A 100 -2.86 -1.92 -3.98
CA GLU A 100 -3.44 -2.52 -5.17
C GLU A 100 -2.39 -3.27 -5.99
N THR A 101 -2.69 -4.53 -6.28
CA THR A 101 -1.85 -5.37 -7.15
C THR A 101 -2.33 -5.35 -8.59
N HIS A 102 -3.62 -5.09 -8.80
CA HIS A 102 -4.16 -4.94 -10.14
C HIS A 102 -3.83 -3.55 -10.68
N ILE A 103 -2.95 -3.52 -11.67
CA ILE A 103 -2.64 -2.31 -12.42
C ILE A 103 -3.61 -2.23 -13.61
N PRO A 104 -4.52 -1.24 -13.66
CA PRO A 104 -5.42 -1.09 -14.80
C PRO A 104 -4.64 -0.77 -16.08
N THR A 105 -5.20 -1.15 -17.23
CA THR A 105 -4.64 -0.75 -18.51
C THR A 105 -4.89 0.74 -18.79
N LEU A 106 -4.17 1.32 -19.75
CA LEU A 106 -4.41 2.70 -20.17
C LEU A 106 -5.84 2.86 -20.75
N GLU A 107 -6.36 1.80 -21.36
CA GLU A 107 -7.73 1.70 -21.86
C GLU A 107 -8.76 1.70 -20.73
N ASP A 108 -8.54 0.90 -19.68
CA ASP A 108 -9.43 0.84 -18.51
C ASP A 108 -9.54 2.20 -17.81
N LEU A 109 -8.43 2.95 -17.79
CA LEU A 109 -8.37 4.30 -17.24
C LEU A 109 -9.00 5.37 -18.13
N GLN A 110 -9.33 5.04 -19.38
CA GLN A 110 -9.86 5.97 -20.38
C GLN A 110 -8.99 7.24 -20.55
N VAL A 111 -7.68 7.10 -20.36
CA VAL A 111 -6.72 8.20 -20.53
C VAL A 111 -6.34 8.37 -22.00
N PRO A 112 -5.80 9.54 -22.41
CA PRO A 112 -5.39 9.75 -23.79
C PRO A 112 -4.39 8.69 -24.28
N MET A 113 -4.71 8.05 -25.41
CA MET A 113 -3.92 6.92 -25.94
C MET A 113 -2.49 7.28 -26.35
N VAL A 114 -2.19 8.58 -26.53
CA VAL A 114 -0.82 9.09 -26.75
C VAL A 114 0.14 8.69 -25.61
N LEU A 115 -0.39 8.38 -24.41
CA LEU A 115 0.42 7.87 -23.31
C LEU A 115 1.06 6.51 -23.63
N LYS A 116 0.48 5.69 -24.51
CA LYS A 116 1.13 4.45 -24.98
C LYS A 116 2.42 4.77 -25.73
N ASP A 117 2.35 5.73 -26.64
CA ASP A 117 3.51 6.14 -27.44
C ASP A 117 4.60 6.74 -26.55
N ILE A 118 4.21 7.61 -25.62
CA ILE A 118 5.12 8.21 -24.63
C ILE A 118 5.80 7.12 -23.77
N SER A 119 5.05 6.12 -23.33
CA SER A 119 5.58 4.99 -22.54
C SER A 119 6.65 4.19 -23.28
N MET A 120 6.64 4.23 -24.62
CA MET A 120 7.55 3.45 -25.48
C MET A 120 8.73 4.26 -26.02
N ILE A 121 8.82 5.56 -25.69
CA ILE A 121 9.98 6.38 -26.07
C ILE A 121 11.26 5.75 -25.49
N LYS A 122 12.32 5.69 -26.32
CA LYS A 122 13.57 5.00 -25.94
C LYS A 122 14.37 5.77 -24.89
N ARG A 123 14.37 7.11 -24.96
CA ARG A 123 15.15 8.00 -24.08
C ARG A 123 14.42 9.34 -23.95
N GLY A 124 14.50 9.96 -22.78
CA GLY A 124 13.88 11.25 -22.49
C GLY A 124 13.41 11.32 -21.05
N LEU A 125 12.79 12.45 -20.70
CA LEU A 125 12.17 12.67 -19.40
C LEU A 125 10.68 12.94 -19.61
N ALA A 126 9.83 12.17 -18.93
CA ALA A 126 8.40 12.43 -18.86
C ALA A 126 8.04 12.80 -17.43
N LEU A 127 7.28 13.88 -17.26
CA LEU A 127 6.84 14.38 -15.95
C LEU A 127 5.32 14.28 -15.87
N MET A 128 4.81 13.55 -14.88
CA MET A 128 3.39 13.51 -14.56
C MET A 128 3.12 14.35 -13.32
N VAL A 129 2.33 15.41 -13.49
CA VAL A 129 2.05 16.41 -12.46
C VAL A 129 0.56 16.47 -12.14
N GLY A 130 0.22 16.89 -10.92
CA GLY A 130 -1.17 16.96 -10.46
C GLY A 130 -1.30 16.82 -8.93
N GLY A 131 -2.44 17.23 -8.38
CA GLY A 131 -2.71 17.18 -6.93
C GLY A 131 -2.78 15.76 -6.35
N THR A 132 -2.80 15.63 -5.03
CA THR A 132 -2.95 14.32 -4.35
C THR A 132 -4.30 13.68 -4.71
N GLY A 133 -4.30 12.37 -4.95
CA GLY A 133 -5.53 11.62 -5.28
C GLY A 133 -6.05 11.77 -6.72
N THR A 134 -5.31 12.44 -7.62
CA THR A 134 -5.72 12.66 -9.02
C THR A 134 -5.35 11.52 -9.99
N GLY A 135 -4.92 10.36 -9.48
CA GLY A 135 -4.63 9.18 -10.32
C GLY A 135 -3.25 9.15 -10.99
N LYS A 136 -2.30 9.98 -10.53
CA LYS A 136 -0.93 10.01 -11.09
C LYS A 136 -0.22 8.67 -11.02
N SER A 137 -0.10 8.11 -9.82
CA SER A 137 0.58 6.83 -9.62
C SER A 137 -0.07 5.71 -10.40
N THR A 138 -1.41 5.69 -10.44
CA THR A 138 -2.20 4.72 -11.23
C THR A 138 -1.91 4.83 -12.73
N THR A 139 -1.84 6.05 -13.26
CA THR A 139 -1.55 6.26 -14.68
C THR A 139 -0.10 5.92 -15.01
N LEU A 140 0.86 6.32 -14.16
CA LEU A 140 2.27 5.92 -14.30
C LEU A 140 2.43 4.40 -14.23
N ALA A 141 1.71 3.73 -13.33
CA ALA A 141 1.73 2.28 -13.24
C ALA A 141 1.18 1.63 -14.51
N ALA A 142 0.09 2.15 -15.08
CA ALA A 142 -0.44 1.69 -16.36
C ALA A 142 0.56 1.90 -17.52
N MET A 143 1.27 3.04 -17.54
CA MET A 143 2.33 3.32 -18.53
C MET A 143 3.52 2.35 -18.41
N VAL A 144 4.02 2.12 -17.19
CA VAL A 144 5.08 1.15 -16.91
C VAL A 144 4.63 -0.26 -17.26
N GLY A 145 3.40 -0.63 -16.90
CA GLY A 145 2.76 -1.89 -17.26
C GLY A 145 2.67 -2.07 -18.77
N HIS A 146 2.28 -1.05 -19.52
CA HIS A 146 2.24 -1.07 -20.98
C HIS A 146 3.64 -1.33 -21.56
N ARG A 147 4.67 -0.64 -21.08
CA ARG A 147 6.05 -0.87 -21.52
C ARG A 147 6.53 -2.29 -21.21
N ASN A 148 6.24 -2.81 -20.01
CA ASN A 148 6.61 -4.17 -19.59
C ASN A 148 5.99 -5.26 -20.46
N HIS A 149 4.77 -5.05 -20.98
CA HIS A 149 4.12 -6.01 -21.88
C HIS A 149 4.62 -5.92 -23.34
N ASN A 150 5.19 -4.78 -23.74
CA ASN A 150 5.49 -4.49 -25.14
C ASN A 150 6.99 -4.39 -25.46
N SER A 151 7.86 -4.21 -24.47
CA SER A 151 9.32 -4.10 -24.66
C SER A 151 10.08 -5.01 -23.71
N THR A 152 11.19 -5.56 -24.20
CA THR A 152 12.22 -6.14 -23.32
C THR A 152 13.07 -5.03 -22.72
N GLY A 153 13.79 -5.36 -21.63
CA GLY A 153 14.73 -4.45 -20.98
C GLY A 153 14.64 -4.52 -19.47
N HIS A 154 15.21 -3.51 -18.82
CA HIS A 154 15.23 -3.38 -17.37
C HIS A 154 14.53 -2.10 -16.94
N ILE A 155 13.50 -2.23 -16.11
CA ILE A 155 12.78 -1.11 -15.51
C ILE A 155 13.14 -1.08 -14.02
N ILE A 156 13.51 0.10 -13.54
CA ILE A 156 13.79 0.33 -12.12
C ILE A 156 12.80 1.39 -11.63
N THR A 157 12.09 1.10 -10.54
CA THR A 157 11.28 2.10 -9.82
C THR A 157 11.94 2.37 -8.47
N ILE A 158 11.83 3.63 -8.03
CA ILE A 158 12.31 4.08 -6.72
C ILE A 158 11.11 4.77 -6.06
N GLU A 159 10.61 4.19 -4.98
CA GLU A 159 9.33 4.54 -4.36
C GLU A 159 9.43 4.49 -2.83
N ASP A 160 8.75 5.42 -2.14
CA ASP A 160 8.70 5.43 -0.68
C ASP A 160 7.27 5.64 -0.16
N PRO A 161 6.50 4.56 0.10
CA PRO A 161 6.76 3.15 -0.22
C PRO A 161 6.24 2.78 -1.62
N ILE A 162 6.57 1.56 -2.06
CA ILE A 162 6.03 0.96 -3.29
C ILE A 162 4.47 0.95 -3.28
N GLU A 163 3.85 1.55 -4.30
CA GLU A 163 2.39 1.68 -4.41
C GLU A 163 1.73 0.61 -5.28
N TYR A 164 2.38 0.18 -6.36
CA TYR A 164 1.91 -0.90 -7.24
C TYR A 164 3.00 -1.93 -7.38
N ILE A 165 2.61 -3.18 -7.60
CA ILE A 165 3.58 -4.27 -7.76
C ILE A 165 3.50 -4.75 -9.19
N PHE A 166 4.65 -4.75 -9.84
CA PHE A 166 4.74 -5.28 -11.18
C PHE A 166 5.21 -6.72 -11.15
N GLU A 167 4.55 -7.55 -11.94
CA GLU A 167 5.09 -8.85 -12.32
C GLU A 167 6.04 -8.68 -13.51
N ASP A 168 7.12 -9.44 -13.53
CA ASP A 168 7.98 -9.54 -14.70
C ASP A 168 7.19 -10.11 -15.88
N LYS A 169 7.26 -9.43 -17.04
CA LYS A 169 6.66 -9.89 -18.30
C LYS A 169 7.74 -9.95 -19.39
N LYS A 170 7.78 -8.99 -20.32
CA LYS A 170 8.89 -8.91 -21.29
C LYS A 170 10.10 -8.18 -20.71
N ALA A 171 9.88 -7.23 -19.80
CA ALA A 171 10.92 -6.55 -19.07
C ALA A 171 11.10 -7.17 -17.68
N THR A 172 12.32 -7.10 -17.16
CA THR A 172 12.62 -7.34 -15.74
C THR A 172 12.38 -6.04 -14.98
N ILE A 173 11.70 -6.13 -13.83
CA ILE A 173 11.36 -4.95 -13.01
C ILE A 173 11.95 -5.10 -11.60
N ASN A 174 12.74 -4.11 -11.19
CA ASN A 174 13.23 -3.99 -9.82
C ASN A 174 12.65 -2.74 -9.15
N GLN A 175 11.93 -2.93 -8.05
CA GLN A 175 11.35 -1.83 -7.26
C GLN A 175 12.14 -1.67 -5.96
N ARG A 176 12.49 -0.44 -5.60
CA ARG A 176 13.29 -0.12 -4.39
C ARG A 176 12.71 1.02 -3.60
#